data_AF-A0A1S2R979-F1
#
_entry.id   AF-A0A1S2R979-F1
#
_cell.length_a   1.000
_cell.length_b   1.000
_cell.length_c   1.000
_cell.angle_alpha   90.00
_cell.angle_beta   90.00
_cell.angle_gamma   90.00
#
_symmetry.space_group_name_H-M   'P 1'
#
loop_
_entity.id
_entity.type
_entity.pdbx_description
1 polymer ?
#
loop_
_entity_poly.entity_id
_entity_poly.type
_entity_poly.pdbx_seq_one_letter_code
_entity_poly.pdbx_strand_id
1 'polypeptide(L)' 'MAIIFLGIWVGLTVPVALSVVFTILKPIVMIDNTGISMIIIGLLVSFIDGYIGIKIYEKKIKSWLERKKKRKFP' A
#
# COMPACT_ATOMS: atom_id res chain seq x y z
N MET A 1 -6.49 -15.49 -2.97
CA MET A 1 -7.11 -14.21 -3.40
C MET A 1 -6.56 -13.01 -2.65
N ALA A 2 -6.50 -13.03 -1.31
CA ALA A 2 -5.92 -11.94 -0.52
C ALA A 2 -4.49 -11.58 -0.92
N ILE A 3 -3.62 -12.58 -1.05
CA ILE A 3 -2.21 -12.41 -1.41
C ILE A 3 -2.05 -11.80 -2.81
N ILE A 4 -2.86 -12.25 -3.78
CA ILE A 4 -2.84 -11.73 -5.16
C ILE A 4 -3.28 -10.26 -5.19
N PHE A 5 -4.36 -9.92 -4.46
CA PHE A 5 -4.82 -8.54 -4.35
C PHE A 5 -3.76 -7.65 -3.70
N LEU A 6 -3.16 -8.10 -2.59
CA LEU A 6 -2.09 -7.37 -1.92
C LEU A 6 -0.87 -7.17 -2.80
N GLY A 7 -0.45 -8.19 -3.55
CA GLY A 7 0.66 -8.09 -4.49
C GLY A 7 0.40 -7.05 -5.59
N ILE A 8 -0.80 -7.06 -6.17
CA ILE A 8 -1.20 -6.07 -7.19
C ILE A 8 -1.33 -4.68 -6.59
N TRP A 9 -1.91 -4.57 -5.39
CA TRP A 9 -2.05 -3.31 -4.67
C TRP A 9 -0.67 -2.69 -4.45
N VAL A 10 0.18 -3.36 -3.67
CA VAL A 10 1.53 -2.90 -3.31
C VAL A 10 2.37 -2.63 -4.56
N GLY A 11 2.32 -3.51 -5.56
CA GLY A 11 3.08 -3.34 -6.80
C GLY A 11 2.70 -2.10 -7.61
N LEU A 12 1.46 -1.61 -7.48
CA LEU A 12 0.99 -0.41 -8.15
C LEU A 12 1.11 0.84 -7.27
N THR A 13 0.70 0.75 -6.00
CA THR A 13 0.54 1.90 -5.12
C THR A 13 1.84 2.32 -4.46
N VAL A 14 2.74 1.40 -4.13
CA VAL A 14 4.01 1.74 -3.48
C VAL A 14 4.90 2.62 -4.35
N PRO A 15 5.15 2.32 -5.64
CA PRO A 15 5.98 3.20 -6.49
C PRO A 15 5.39 4.62 -6.63
N VAL A 16 4.06 4.71 -6.75
CA VAL A 16 3.36 6.01 -6.86
C VAL A 16 3.44 6.77 -5.54
N ALA A 17 3.16 6.12 -4.42
CA ALA A 17 3.23 6.73 -3.09
C ALA A 17 4.66 7.21 -2.78
N LEU A 18 5.67 6.40 -3.08
CA LEU A 18 7.07 6.80 -2.93
C LEU A 18 7.42 8.00 -3.81
N SER A 19 6.99 8.03 -5.08
CA SER A 19 7.23 9.17 -5.96
C SER A 19 6.67 10.48 -5.39
N VAL A 20 5.45 10.46 -4.88
CA VAL A 20 4.81 11.63 -4.26
C VAL A 20 5.54 12.05 -2.99
N VAL A 21 5.81 11.10 -2.09
CA VAL A 21 6.45 11.38 -0.81
C VAL A 21 7.88 11.89 -0.99
N PHE A 22 8.67 11.31 -1.89
CA PHE A 22 10.01 11.79 -2.20
C PHE A 22 10.02 13.15 -2.88
N THR A 23 9.00 13.48 -3.67
CA THR A 23 8.87 14.81 -4.26
C THR A 23 8.61 15.86 -3.18
N ILE A 24 7.74 15.57 -2.22
CA ILE A 24 7.41 16.47 -1.10
C ILE A 24 8.58 16.61 -0.14
N LEU A 25 9.23 15.50 0.22
CA LEU A 25 10.33 15.45 1.18
C LEU A 25 11.70 15.64 0.51
N LYS A 26 11.75 16.00 -0.78
CA LYS A 26 12.97 16.25 -1.53
C LYS A 26 14.02 17.07 -0.78
N PRO A 27 13.70 18.23 -0.14
CA PRO A 27 14.72 19.01 0.57
C PRO A 27 15.33 18.24 1.73
N ILE A 28 14.53 17.50 2.49
CA ILE A 28 15.01 16.70 3.64
C ILE A 28 15.92 15.57 3.14
N VAL A 29 15.49 14.89 2.08
CA VAL A 29 16.21 13.77 1.48
C VAL A 29 17.52 14.22 0.81
N MET A 30 17.57 15.44 0.26
CA MET A 30 18.79 15.99 -0.33
C MET A 30 19.79 16.51 0.72
N ILE A 31 19.34 16.88 1.92
CA ILE A 31 20.23 17.28 3.02
C ILE A 31 20.94 16.07 3.62
N ASP A 32 20.31 14.90 3.57
CA ASP A 32 20.90 13.66 4.07
C ASP A 32 21.85 12.99 3.06
N ASN A 33 23.15 13.17 3.27
CA ASN A 33 24.20 12.54 2.46
C ASN A 33 24.39 11.04 2.75
N THR A 34 23.80 10.50 3.81
CA THR A 34 23.98 9.09 4.20
C THR A 34 22.96 8.15 3.53
N GLY A 35 21.87 8.69 3.01
CA GLY A 35 20.76 7.92 2.41
C GLY A 35 19.87 7.21 3.44
N ILE A 36 20.13 7.36 4.74
CA ILE A 36 19.35 6.72 5.81
C ILE A 36 17.90 7.21 5.79
N SER A 37 17.67 8.49 5.50
CA SER A 37 16.34 9.09 5.42
C SER A 37 15.51 8.46 4.31
N MET A 38 16.12 8.12 3.16
CA MET A 38 15.41 7.42 2.08
C MET A 38 14.92 6.04 2.53
N ILE A 39 15.73 5.31 3.29
CA ILE A 39 15.38 3.98 3.82
C ILE A 39 14.23 4.08 4.82
N ILE A 40 14.33 5.02 5.77
CA ILE A 40 13.29 5.24 6.80
C ILE A 40 11.96 5.64 6.16
N ILE A 41 11.99 6.59 5.21
CA ILE A 41 10.80 7.02 4.47
C ILE A 41 10.21 5.85 3.68
N GLY A 42 11.05 5.08 2.98
CA GLY A 42 10.62 3.93 2.20
C GLY A 42 9.92 2.86 3.06
N LEU A 43 10.46 2.57 4.24
CA LEU A 43 9.86 1.65 5.20
C LEU A 43 8.51 2.17 5.72
N LEU A 44 8.44 3.44 6.11
CA LEU A 44 7.20 4.06 6.60
C LEU A 44 6.09 4.03 5.54
N VAL A 45 6.41 4.44 4.32
CA VAL A 45 5.44 4.47 3.21
C VAL A 45 4.95 3.07 2.89
N SER A 46 5.85 2.09 2.78
CA SER A 46 5.49 0.71 2.48
C SER A 46 4.62 0.08 3.57
N PHE A 47 4.90 0.38 4.83
CA PHE A 47 4.11 -0.12 5.96
C PHE A 47 2.69 0.46 5.98
N ILE A 48 2.57 1.78 5.78
CA ILE A 48 1.27 2.47 5.74
C ILE A 48 0.46 1.99 4.54
N ASP A 49 1.07 1.93 3.35
CA ASP A 49 0.40 1.52 2.12
C ASP A 49 -0.07 0.06 2.17
N GLY A 50 0.77 -0.83 2.71
CA GLY A 50 0.41 -2.22 2.97
C GLY A 50 -0.77 -2.36 3.92
N TYR A 51 -0.78 -1.61 5.04
CA TYR A 51 -1.90 -1.61 5.98
C TYR A 51 -3.20 -1.14 5.34
N ILE A 52 -3.15 -0.09 4.51
CA ILE A 52 -4.31 0.41 3.75
C ILE A 52 -4.82 -0.67 2.78
N GLY A 53 -3.92 -1.32 2.05
CA GLY A 53 -4.25 -2.41 1.13
C GLY A 53 -4.98 -3.57 1.83
N ILE A 54 -4.48 -4.02 2.98
CA ILE A 54 -5.12 -5.06 3.80
C ILE A 54 -6.52 -4.62 4.23
N LYS A 55 -6.66 -3.40 4.77
CA LYS A 55 -7.92 -2.87 5.27
C LYS A 55 -8.97 -2.73 4.18
N ILE A 56 -8.57 -2.33 2.97
CA ILE A 56 -9.45 -2.25 1.79
C ILE A 56 -9.88 -3.65 1.37
N TYR A 57 -8.96 -4.60 1.33
CA TYR A 57 -9.28 -5.99 1.00
C TYR A 57 -10.32 -6.55 1.97
N GLU A 58 -10.12 -6.40 3.27
CA GLU A 58 -11.04 -6.92 4.29
C GLU A 58 -12.41 -6.24 4.24
N LYS A 59 -12.45 -4.91 4.20
CA LYS A 59 -13.73 -4.19 4.25
C LYS A 59 -14.54 -4.27 2.96
N LYS A 60 -13.89 -4.16 1.80
CA LYS A 60 -14.59 -4.10 0.51
C LYS A 60 -14.57 -5.43 -0.21
N ILE A 61 -13.40 -5.99 -0.47
CA ILE A 61 -13.28 -7.16 -1.36
C ILE A 61 -13.83 -8.42 -0.69
N LYS A 62 -13.42 -8.70 0.55
CA LYS A 62 -13.89 -9.87 1.31
C LYS A 62 -15.40 -9.77 1.56
N SER A 63 -15.90 -8.61 2.01
CA SER A 63 -17.34 -8.39 2.22
C SER A 63 -18.16 -8.58 0.93
N TRP A 64 -17.66 -8.10 -0.22
CA TRP A 64 -18.33 -8.27 -1.50
C TRP A 64 -18.33 -9.73 -1.97
N LEU A 65 -17.23 -10.44 -1.80
CA LEU A 65 -17.11 -11.88 -2.09
C LEU A 65 -18.07 -12.72 -1.24
N GLU A 66 -18.17 -12.43 0.06
CA GLU A 66 -19.09 -13.12 0.97
C GLU A 66 -20.56 -12.86 0.63
N ARG A 67 -20.92 -11.62 0.27
CA ARG A 67 -22.27 -11.28 -0.22
C ARG A 67 -22.62 -12.02 -1.53
N LYS A 68 -21.66 -12.13 -2.46
CA LYS A 68 -21.86 -12.90 -3.71
C LYS A 68 -22.02 -14.40 -3.44
N LYS A 69 -21.27 -14.95 -2.49
CA LYS A 69 -21.37 -16.36 -2.12
C LYS A 69 -22.74 -16.69 -1.52
N LYS A 70 -23.28 -15.84 -0.64
CA LYS A 70 -24.62 -16.00 -0.05
C LYS A 70 -25.76 -15.93 -1.08
N ARG A 71 -25.61 -15.17 -2.18
CA ARG A 71 -26.62 -15.11 -3.26
C ARG A 71 -26.59 -16.31 -4.21
N LYS A 72 -25.53 -17.11 -4.19
CA LYS A 72 -25.34 -18.25 -5.12
C LYS A 72 -25.85 -19.59 -4.56
N PHE A 73 -26.31 -19.60 -3.32
CA PHE A 73 -26.97 -20.74 -2.68
C PHE A 73 -28.34 -20.27 -2.16
N PRO A 74 -29.44 -20.49 -2.90
CA PRO A 74 -30.77 -20.57 -2.30
C PRO A 74 -30.89 -21.82 -1.42
#